data_AF-A0A3A0D395-F1
#
_entry.id   AF-A0A3A0D395-F1
#
_cell.length_a   1.000
_cell.length_b   1.000
_cell.length_c   1.000
_cell.angle_alpha   90.00
_cell.angle_beta   90.00
_cell.angle_gamma   90.00
#
_symmetry.space_group_name_H-M   'P 1'
#
loop_
_entity.id
_entity.type
_entity.pdbx_description
1 polymer ?
#
loop_
_entity_poly.entity_id
_entity_poly.type
_entity_poly.pdbx_seq_one_letter_code
_entity_poly.pdbx_strand_id
1 'polypeptide(L)'
;MHKLKKSELKVYRESLLNLRARLRGDVHAMADLALKRNGAGDASAMPIHMADLGTDNFEQEFTLSLMETEGGTLHAIEAALERVEEGTFGMCEDCGGPIAKSRLQAIPYAAVCIKCAQKRENG
;
A
#
# COMPACT_ATOMS: atom_id res chain seq x y z
N MET A 1 26.57 -1.32 -15.05
CA MET A 1 25.52 -1.71 -14.09
C MET A 1 25.56 -0.71 -12.93
N HIS A 2 24.63 0.25 -12.87
CA HIS A 2 24.59 1.23 -11.77
C HIS A 2 23.89 0.61 -10.56
N LYS A 3 24.64 -0.14 -9.74
CA LYS A 3 24.18 -0.58 -8.42
C LYS A 3 24.13 0.62 -7.48
N LEU A 4 23.05 0.76 -6.70
CA LEU A 4 22.96 1.76 -5.64
C LEU A 4 24.06 1.53 -4.59
N LYS A 5 24.61 2.61 -4.02
CA LYS A 5 25.60 2.50 -2.95
C LYS A 5 24.93 1.98 -1.67
N LYS A 6 25.68 1.26 -0.82
CA LYS A 6 25.17 0.77 0.48
C LYS A 6 24.57 1.87 1.36
N SER A 7 25.14 3.08 1.32
CA SER A 7 24.62 4.25 2.03
C SER A 7 23.26 4.70 1.49
N GLU A 8 23.06 4.67 0.16
CA GLU A 8 21.78 5.01 -0.47
C GLU A 8 20.71 3.95 -0.14
N LEU A 9 21.07 2.67 -0.18
CA LEU A 9 20.16 1.57 0.20
C LEU A 9 19.66 1.71 1.64
N LYS A 10 20.51 2.18 2.56
CA LYS A 10 20.11 2.43 3.96
C LYS A 10 19.00 3.47 4.06
N VAL A 11 19.10 4.56 3.30
CA VAL A 11 18.09 5.64 3.26
C VAL A 11 16.75 5.10 2.74
N TYR A 12 16.76 4.34 1.64
CA TYR A 12 15.54 3.74 1.12
C TYR A 12 14.94 2.71 2.09
N ARG A 13 15.78 1.91 2.76
CA ARG A 13 15.33 0.95 3.78
C ARG A 13 14.61 1.65 4.93
N GLU A 14 15.20 2.72 5.47
CA GLU A 14 14.58 3.50 6.55
C GLU A 14 13.24 4.11 6.09
N SER A 15 13.18 4.64 4.86
CA SER A 15 11.93 5.14 4.27
C SER A 15 10.85 4.05 4.16
N LEU A 16 11.22 2.85 3.69
CA LEU A 16 10.30 1.71 3.57
C LEU A 16 9.80 1.23 4.93
N LEU A 17 10.66 1.19 5.95
CA LEU A 17 10.28 0.82 7.31
C LEU A 17 9.27 1.80 7.93
N ASN A 18 9.48 3.10 7.71
CA ASN A 18 8.55 4.14 8.17
C ASN A 18 7.19 4.02 7.48
N LEU A 19 7.18 3.80 6.16
CA LEU A 19 5.94 3.57 5.40
C LEU A 19 5.21 2.32 5.87
N ARG A 20 5.93 1.22 6.11
CA ARG A 20 5.36 -0.03 6.64
C ARG A 20 4.69 0.19 7.99
N ALA A 21 5.35 0.90 8.91
CA ALA A 21 4.81 1.16 10.24
C ALA A 21 3.53 2.00 10.17
N ARG A 22 3.52 3.02 9.31
CA ARG A 22 2.35 3.86 9.08
C ARG A 22 1.16 3.06 8.51
N LEU A 23 1.36 2.37 7.39
CA LEU A 23 0.29 1.61 6.74
C LEU A 23 -0.27 0.49 7.63
N ARG A 24 0.57 -0.18 8.42
CA ARG A 24 0.08 -1.16 9.40
C ARG A 24 -0.81 -0.51 10.45
N GLY A 25 -0.46 0.69 10.92
CA GLY A 25 -1.30 1.47 11.83
C GLY A 25 -2.63 1.86 11.21
N ASP A 26 -2.61 2.35 9.97
CA ASP A 26 -3.80 2.77 9.22
C ASP A 26 -4.76 1.58 8.99
N VAL A 27 -4.26 0.43 8.51
CA VAL A 27 -5.04 -0.81 8.32
C VAL A 27 -5.63 -1.32 9.64
N HIS A 28 -4.86 -1.30 10.74
CA HIS A 28 -5.37 -1.70 12.05
C HIS A 28 -6.50 -0.79 12.54
N ALA A 29 -6.36 0.52 12.39
CA ALA A 29 -7.38 1.48 12.78
C ALA A 29 -8.68 1.28 11.96
N MET A 30 -8.56 1.04 10.65
CA MET A 30 -9.71 0.75 9.78
C MET A 30 -10.40 -0.56 10.15
N ALA A 31 -9.63 -1.62 10.43
CA ALA A 31 -10.17 -2.90 10.87
C ALA A 31 -10.95 -2.78 12.19
N ASP A 32 -10.43 -2.02 13.16
CA ASP A 32 -11.11 -1.77 14.44
C ASP A 32 -12.43 -1.01 14.26
N LEU A 33 -12.46 -0.02 13.36
CA LEU A 33 -13.68 0.72 13.04
C LEU A 33 -14.73 -0.16 12.36
N ALA A 34 -14.32 -0.99 11.40
CA ALA A 34 -15.20 -1.93 10.71
C ALA A 34 -15.80 -2.97 11.69
N LEU A 35 -14.98 -3.49 12.61
CA LEU A 35 -15.43 -4.43 13.64
C LEU A 35 -16.41 -3.79 14.63
N LYS A 36 -16.17 -2.53 15.06
CA LYS A 36 -17.09 -1.81 15.96
C LYS A 36 -18.45 -1.55 15.32
N ARG A 37 -18.50 -1.26 14.02
CA ARG A 37 -19.77 -1.03 13.32
C ARG A 37 -20.60 -2.30 13.18
N ASN A 38 -19.95 -3.44 12.96
CA ASN A 38 -20.60 -4.76 12.92
C ASN A 38 -20.92 -5.31 14.34
N GLY A 39 -20.21 -4.84 15.36
CA GLY A 39 -20.40 -5.18 16.77
C GLY A 39 -21.56 -4.45 17.46
N ALA A 40 -22.32 -3.62 16.74
CA ALA A 40 -23.58 -3.04 17.21
C ALA A 40 -24.69 -4.11 17.25
N GLY A 41 -24.46 -5.17 18.03
CA GLY A 41 -25.49 -6.07 18.54
C GLY A 41 -26.37 -5.41 19.62
N ASP A 42 -26.54 -4.09 19.54
CA ASP A 42 -27.58 -3.35 20.25
C ASP A 42 -28.43 -2.59 19.21
N ALA A 43 -29.08 -3.37 18.35
CA ALA A 43 -30.13 -2.90 17.44
C ALA A 43 -31.42 -2.51 18.21
N SER A 44 -31.33 -2.10 19.47
CA SER A 44 -32.47 -1.65 20.25
C SER A 44 -32.60 -0.13 20.18
N ALA A 45 -33.62 0.31 19.42
CA ALA A 45 -34.33 1.59 19.55
C ALA A 45 -33.95 2.82 18.68
N MET A 46 -33.50 2.65 17.43
CA MET A 46 -33.64 3.74 16.43
C MET A 46 -34.29 3.24 15.12
N PRO A 47 -35.30 3.95 14.56
CA PRO A 47 -35.80 3.67 13.22
C PRO A 47 -34.68 3.92 12.21
N ILE A 48 -34.10 2.85 11.68
CA ILE A 48 -33.11 2.95 10.60
C ILE A 48 -33.85 3.50 9.38
N HIS A 49 -33.54 4.72 8.95
CA HIS A 49 -34.11 5.27 7.72
C HIS A 49 -33.51 4.54 6.51
N MET A 50 -34.32 4.25 5.49
CA MET A 50 -33.84 3.62 4.24
C MET A 50 -32.72 4.44 3.55
N ALA A 51 -32.63 5.74 3.83
CA ALA A 51 -31.54 6.60 3.39
C ALA A 51 -30.20 6.28 4.11
N ASP A 52 -30.25 5.89 5.39
CA ASP A 52 -29.07 5.56 6.19
C ASP A 52 -28.49 4.20 5.76
N LEU A 53 -29.34 3.23 5.40
CA LEU A 53 -28.89 1.92 4.89
C LEU A 53 -28.06 2.01 3.59
N GLY A 54 -28.42 2.94 2.70
CA GLY A 54 -27.65 3.19 1.47
C GLY A 54 -26.30 3.83 1.75
N THR A 55 -26.26 4.80 2.67
CA THR A 55 -25.02 5.46 3.14
C THR A 55 -24.11 4.47 3.85
N ASP A 56 -24.66 3.63 4.73
CA ASP A 56 -23.89 2.62 5.46
C ASP A 56 -23.22 1.64 4.50
N ASN A 57 -23.96 1.07 3.54
CA ASN A 57 -23.38 0.13 2.59
C ASN A 57 -22.25 0.76 1.76
N PHE A 58 -22.45 2.00 1.28
CA PHE A 58 -21.42 2.74 0.56
C PHE A 58 -20.15 2.95 1.40
N GLU A 59 -20.29 3.38 2.66
CA GLU A 59 -19.15 3.57 3.55
C GLU A 59 -18.40 2.27 3.84
N GLN A 60 -19.11 1.14 3.92
CA GLN A 60 -18.50 -0.17 4.11
C GLN A 60 -17.70 -0.59 2.89
N GLU A 61 -18.29 -0.52 1.70
CA GLU A 61 -17.62 -0.83 0.45
C GLU A 61 -16.39 0.06 0.24
N PHE A 62 -16.52 1.35 0.54
CA PHE A 62 -15.40 2.30 0.47
C PHE A 62 -14.26 1.93 1.45
N THR A 63 -14.60 1.58 2.69
CA THR A 63 -13.61 1.15 3.70
C THR A 63 -12.89 -0.13 3.26
N LEU A 64 -13.63 -1.12 2.73
CA LEU A 64 -13.06 -2.37 2.24
C LEU A 64 -12.12 -2.14 1.06
N SER A 65 -12.51 -1.29 0.10
CA SER A 65 -11.65 -0.93 -1.04
C SER A 65 -10.37 -0.23 -0.58
N LEU A 66 -10.47 0.68 0.38
CA LEU A 66 -9.30 1.35 0.95
C LEU A 66 -8.36 0.34 1.63
N MET A 67 -8.90 -0.57 2.46
CA MET A 67 -8.12 -1.63 3.10
C MET A 67 -7.42 -2.55 2.08
N GLU A 68 -8.08 -2.89 0.97
CA GLU A 68 -7.47 -3.67 -0.11
C GLU A 68 -6.28 -2.94 -0.75
N THR A 69 -6.45 -1.64 -1.06
CA THR A 69 -5.37 -0.83 -1.65
C THR A 69 -4.19 -0.64 -0.70
N GLU A 70 -4.45 -0.43 0.59
CA GLU A 70 -3.42 -0.31 1.63
C GLU A 70 -2.68 -1.63 1.84
N GLY A 71 -3.42 -2.75 1.86
CA GLY A 71 -2.85 -4.10 1.92
C GLY A 71 -1.94 -4.41 0.73
N GLY A 72 -2.37 -4.07 -0.49
CA GLY A 72 -1.53 -4.21 -1.69
C GLY A 72 -0.26 -3.36 -1.63
N THR A 73 -0.37 -2.14 -1.10
CA THR A 73 0.80 -1.25 -0.89
C THR A 73 1.75 -1.80 0.16
N LEU A 74 1.22 -2.34 1.27
CA LEU A 74 2.01 -2.98 2.32
C LEU A 74 2.80 -4.18 1.76
N HIS A 75 2.15 -5.01 0.94
CA HIS A 75 2.81 -6.13 0.28
C HIS A 75 3.96 -5.65 -0.64
N ALA A 76 3.74 -4.58 -1.42
CA ALA A 76 4.79 -4.00 -2.25
C ALA A 76 5.97 -3.45 -1.43
N ILE A 77 5.72 -2.89 -0.25
CA ILE A 77 6.76 -2.43 0.67
C ILE A 77 7.57 -3.61 1.23
N GLU A 78 6.91 -4.70 1.61
CA GLU A 78 7.57 -5.91 2.10
C GLU A 78 8.48 -6.52 1.01
N ALA A 79 7.98 -6.65 -0.22
CA ALA A 79 8.77 -7.09 -1.37
C ALA A 79 9.95 -6.13 -1.67
N ALA A 80 9.76 -4.83 -1.51
CA ALA A 80 10.84 -3.86 -1.68
C ALA A 80 11.92 -4.00 -0.60
N LEU A 81 11.55 -4.28 0.65
CA LEU A 81 12.50 -4.56 1.74
C LEU A 81 13.32 -5.83 1.47
N GLU A 82 12.67 -6.89 0.98
CA GLU A 82 13.35 -8.13 0.58
C GLU A 82 14.40 -7.86 -0.52
N ARG A 83 14.02 -7.10 -1.56
CA ARG A 83 14.97 -6.68 -2.61
C ARG A 83 16.15 -5.85 -2.09
N VAL A 84 15.95 -5.07 -1.02
CA VAL A 84 17.06 -4.35 -0.37
C VAL A 84 18.03 -5.33 0.29
N GLU A 85 17.51 -6.39 0.93
CA GLU A 85 18.32 -7.42 1.60
C GLU A 85 19.07 -8.30 0.60
N GLU A 86 18.44 -8.64 -0.51
CA GLU A 86 19.06 -9.37 -1.64
C GLU A 86 20.04 -8.51 -2.46
N GLY A 87 19.98 -7.19 -2.31
CA GLY A 87 20.80 -6.25 -3.08
C GLY A 87 20.35 -6.07 -4.54
N THR A 88 19.10 -6.43 -4.85
CA THR A 88 18.43 -6.27 -6.16
C THR A 88 17.59 -4.99 -6.24
N PHE A 89 17.45 -4.26 -5.13
CA PHE A 89 16.69 -3.01 -5.06
C PHE A 89 17.13 -1.98 -6.11
N GLY A 90 16.13 -1.36 -6.74
CA GLY A 90 16.32 -0.39 -7.82
C GLY A 90 16.47 -1.00 -9.21
N MET A 91 16.23 -2.30 -9.36
CA MET A 91 16.09 -2.98 -10.65
C MET A 91 14.62 -3.30 -10.94
N CYS A 92 14.22 -3.12 -12.19
CA CYS A 92 12.87 -3.40 -12.68
C CYS A 92 12.64 -4.89 -12.80
N GLU A 93 11.56 -5.40 -12.22
CA GLU A 93 11.20 -6.83 -12.27
C GLU A 93 10.85 -7.30 -13.69
N ASP A 94 10.30 -6.43 -14.54
CA ASP A 94 9.86 -6.81 -15.90
C ASP A 94 11.01 -6.87 -16.92
N CYS A 95 11.96 -5.94 -16.83
CA CYS A 95 12.97 -5.76 -17.88
C CYS A 95 14.41 -5.86 -17.36
N GLY A 96 14.61 -6.03 -16.06
CA GLY A 96 15.93 -6.06 -15.42
C GLY A 96 16.70 -4.73 -15.47
N GLY A 97 16.12 -3.68 -16.05
CA GLY A 97 16.74 -2.36 -16.18
C GLY A 97 16.68 -1.54 -14.88
N PRO A 98 17.52 -0.49 -14.75
CA PRO A 98 17.51 0.35 -13.55
C PRO A 98 16.23 1.18 -13.44
N ILE A 99 15.69 1.28 -12.23
CA ILE A 99 14.60 2.18 -11.88
C ILE A 99 15.19 3.57 -11.61
N ALA A 100 14.58 4.61 -12.18
CA ALA A 100 15.03 5.98 -11.99
C ALA A 100 15.00 6.37 -10.50
N LYS A 101 16.07 7.00 -10.00
CA LYS A 101 16.16 7.45 -8.60
C LYS A 101 15.01 8.37 -8.21
N SER A 102 14.61 9.28 -9.10
CA SER A 102 13.45 10.16 -8.88
C SER A 102 12.15 9.39 -8.62
N ARG A 103 11.97 8.24 -9.30
CA ARG A 103 10.84 7.34 -9.06
C ARG A 103 10.94 6.65 -7.70
N LEU A 104 12.12 6.18 -7.30
CA LEU A 104 12.33 5.58 -5.98
C LEU A 104 12.23 6.60 -4.84
N GLN A 105 12.52 7.88 -5.10
CA GLN A 105 12.32 8.96 -4.13
C GLN A 105 10.84 9.29 -3.93
N ALA A 106 10.04 9.24 -5.00
CA ALA A 106 8.59 9.47 -4.92
C ALA A 106 7.82 8.23 -4.44
N ILE A 107 8.20 7.06 -4.94
CA ILE A 107 7.56 5.75 -4.70
C ILE A 107 8.66 4.73 -4.38
N PRO A 108 9.11 4.64 -3.12
CA PRO A 108 10.26 3.81 -2.73
C PRO A 108 9.99 2.30 -2.86
N TYR A 109 8.73 1.88 -2.89
CA TYR A 109 8.33 0.49 -3.09
C TYR A 109 8.12 0.11 -4.56
N ALA A 110 8.48 0.96 -5.52
CA ALA A 110 8.29 0.68 -6.94
C ALA A 110 9.01 -0.61 -7.38
N ALA A 111 8.25 -1.56 -7.95
CA ALA A 111 8.75 -2.83 -8.50
C ALA A 111 9.27 -2.70 -9.94
N VAL A 112 8.69 -1.76 -10.71
CA VAL A 112 8.94 -1.61 -12.15
C VAL A 112 9.35 -0.20 -12.54
N CYS A 113 10.10 -0.11 -13.65
CA CYS A 113 10.47 1.17 -14.27
C CYS A 113 9.26 1.84 -14.94
N ILE A 114 9.37 3.15 -15.20
CA ILE A 114 8.26 3.92 -15.78
C ILE A 114 7.82 3.40 -17.15
N LYS A 115 8.76 2.91 -17.97
CA LYS A 115 8.44 2.34 -19.29
C LYS A 115 7.58 1.08 -19.18
N CYS A 116 7.86 0.22 -18.20
CA CYS A 116 7.09 -1.00 -17.98
C CYS A 116 5.74 -0.68 -17.32
N ALA A 117 5.70 0.28 -16.39
CA ALA A 117 4.45 0.76 -15.81
C ALA A 117 3.49 1.29 -16.90
N GLN A 118 3.97 2.18 -17.76
CA GLN A 118 3.16 2.74 -18.87
C GLN A 118 2.65 1.66 -19.84
N LYS A 119 3.44 0.60 -20.07
CA LYS A 119 3.00 -0.52 -20.92
C LYS A 119 1.87 -1.32 -20.29
N ARG A 120 1.84 -1.46 -18.96
CA ARG A 120 0.78 -2.16 -18.23
C ARG A 120 -0.51 -1.34 -18.17
N GLU A 121 -0.40 -0.01 -18.12
CA GLU A 121 -1.56 0.90 -18.11
C GLU A 121 -2.23 1.03 -19.48
N ASN A 122 -1.47 0.85 -20.55
CA ASN A 122 -1.94 1.00 -21.93
C ASN A 122 -2.33 -0.32 -22.62
N GLY A 123 -2.37 -1.44 -21.89
CA GLY A 123 -2.70 -2.77 -22.39
C GLY A 123 -3.94 -3.33 -21.71
#